data_AF-A0A814A9N6-F1
#
_entry.id   AF-A0A814A9N6-F1
#
_cell.length_a   1.000
_cell.length_b   1.000
_cell.length_c   1.000
_cell.angle_alpha   90.00
_cell.angle_beta   90.00
_cell.angle_gamma   90.00
#
_symmetry.space_group_name_H-M   'P 1'
#
loop_
_entity.id
_entity.type
_entity.pdbx_description
1 polymer ?
#
loop_
_entity_poly.entity_id
_entity_poly.type
_entity_poly.pdbx_seq_one_letter_code
_entity_poly.pdbx_strand_id
1 'polypeptide(L)'
;MDKIRSTTSSQTAYQIYLDERQSYSKSSSFYFDIASYFFSKARSSMSKPSSIETFNKHYSISIFGIKVFSHDTDRNSGNDSNVNNYELLGLRILTNVLELELELLQLLRTVACKLVELGLLGLAKNIFRHIVTLRSDEPQSFHDLALLLQGSNVQNKTITEISDLFKNVIFGEWNNRFVEIEVTTLHEFNWFLFEYHQQKQISNSVDQRLIRHLSVGLRIVMVWDTNDLDVVLHVIEPTGEECYYSHKNTAIGSMISRDFTSGYEPEEYLIRKSVKDTYTVREKYFANHQQSLTSATTIMAHIYKYYGQTNQQKEIVTLRLNITHDQKLNTSILSNAICDGYDTSPIKGDSYRCLFCPDIDFCQSCKSARGTNYESNHQYNHPLLCIKDSSEYSESFYLCNRTDINHTNIQCDSCFMIPIIGIRYQYSCGINLCEQCEFTGIHDQSHHRTKITNPL
;
A
#
# COMPACT_ATOMS: atom_id res chain seq x y z
N MET A 1 10.84 -3.52 19.36
CA MET A 1 11.77 -4.43 18.66
C MET A 1 12.69 -5.23 19.58
N ASP A 2 13.35 -4.63 20.57
CA ASP A 2 14.32 -5.35 21.42
C ASP A 2 13.71 -6.53 22.20
N LYS A 3 12.50 -6.35 22.75
CA LYS A 3 11.75 -7.43 23.43
C LYS A 3 11.45 -8.62 22.52
N ILE A 4 11.12 -8.37 21.25
CA ILE A 4 10.82 -9.44 20.27
C ILE A 4 12.10 -10.18 19.91
N ARG A 5 13.19 -9.45 19.66
CA ARG A 5 14.50 -10.02 19.28
C ARG A 5 15.13 -10.89 20.37
N SER A 6 14.80 -10.65 21.65
CA SER A 6 15.28 -11.47 22.78
C SER A 6 14.56 -12.81 22.94
N THR A 7 13.50 -13.08 22.17
CA THR A 7 12.73 -14.34 22.29
C THR A 7 13.20 -15.41 21.33
N THR A 8 13.12 -16.68 21.76
CA THR A 8 13.47 -17.86 20.95
C THR A 8 12.25 -18.60 20.38
N SER A 9 11.04 -18.23 20.79
CA SER A 9 9.77 -18.85 20.39
C SER A 9 8.94 -17.93 19.51
N SER A 10 8.39 -18.45 18.40
CA SER A 10 7.49 -17.71 17.51
C SER A 10 6.22 -17.25 18.22
N GLN A 11 5.69 -18.07 19.13
CA GLN A 11 4.46 -17.76 19.86
C GLN A 11 4.67 -16.63 20.87
N THR A 12 5.80 -16.63 21.58
CA THR A 12 6.13 -15.56 22.53
C THR A 12 6.39 -14.24 21.80
N ALA A 13 7.12 -14.29 20.67
CA ALA A 13 7.31 -13.12 19.82
C ALA A 13 5.97 -12.55 19.32
N TYR A 14 5.02 -13.42 18.96
CA TYR A 14 3.72 -13.01 18.46
C TYR A 14 2.83 -12.42 19.56
N GLN A 15 2.90 -12.97 20.78
CA GLN A 15 2.18 -12.38 21.91
C GLN A 15 2.67 -10.97 22.23
N ILE A 16 4.00 -10.73 22.22
CA ILE A 16 4.56 -9.39 22.38
C ILE A 16 4.06 -8.44 21.29
N TYR A 17 3.96 -8.91 20.04
CA TYR A 17 3.34 -8.15 18.97
C TYR A 17 1.89 -7.78 19.29
N LEU A 18 1.06 -8.74 19.73
CA LEU A 18 -0.34 -8.48 20.07
C LEU A 18 -0.48 -7.46 21.21
N ASP A 19 0.37 -7.56 22.23
CA ASP A 19 0.37 -6.66 23.38
C ASP A 19 0.76 -5.22 22.99
N GLU A 20 1.67 -5.05 22.02
CA GLU A 20 2.15 -3.75 21.57
C GLU A 20 1.31 -3.18 20.41
N ARG A 21 0.62 -4.01 19.62
CA ARG A 21 -0.11 -3.63 18.38
C ARG A 21 -1.01 -2.42 18.55
N GLN A 22 -1.77 -2.35 19.65
CA GLN A 22 -2.71 -1.26 19.89
C GLN A 22 -2.00 0.09 20.08
N SER A 23 -0.82 0.09 20.70
CA SER A 23 0.00 1.31 20.88
C SER A 23 0.61 1.82 19.57
N TYR A 24 0.73 0.94 18.57
CA TYR A 24 1.30 1.25 17.26
C TYR A 24 0.25 1.17 16.13
N SER A 25 -1.04 1.32 16.43
CA SER A 25 -2.14 1.20 15.46
C SER A 25 -2.09 2.21 14.30
N LYS A 26 -1.25 3.24 14.38
CA LYS A 26 -1.01 4.23 13.31
C LYS A 26 0.37 4.10 12.65
N SER A 27 1.18 3.13 13.05
CA SER A 27 2.55 2.96 12.55
C SER A 27 2.62 1.72 11.66
N SER A 28 2.46 1.88 10.34
CA SER A 28 2.69 0.78 9.39
C SER A 28 4.10 0.19 9.55
N SER A 29 5.09 1.02 9.91
CA SER A 29 6.47 0.63 10.19
C SER A 29 6.62 -0.44 11.24
N PHE A 30 5.88 -0.32 12.34
CA PHE A 30 5.86 -1.33 13.38
C PHE A 30 5.46 -2.72 12.82
N TYR A 31 4.40 -2.77 12.01
CA TYR A 31 3.94 -4.03 11.41
C TYR A 31 4.96 -4.60 10.41
N PHE A 32 5.51 -3.77 9.52
CA PHE A 32 6.51 -4.21 8.54
C PHE A 32 7.80 -4.71 9.19
N ASP A 33 8.29 -4.04 10.24
CA ASP A 33 9.50 -4.44 10.97
C ASP A 33 9.32 -5.78 11.68
N ILE A 34 8.15 -5.96 12.30
CA ILE A 34 7.82 -7.21 12.98
C ILE A 34 7.63 -8.33 11.94
N ALA A 35 6.86 -8.12 10.88
CA ALA A 35 6.71 -9.09 9.80
C ALA A 35 8.08 -9.51 9.23
N SER A 36 8.97 -8.54 8.98
CA SER A 36 10.33 -8.79 8.51
C SER A 36 11.16 -9.62 9.49
N TYR A 37 11.01 -9.39 10.80
CA TYR A 37 11.62 -10.25 11.82
C TYR A 37 11.14 -11.70 11.69
N PHE A 38 9.82 -11.92 11.58
CA PHE A 38 9.24 -13.25 11.44
C PHE A 38 9.75 -13.95 10.17
N PHE A 39 9.77 -13.28 9.01
CA PHE A 39 10.34 -13.83 7.78
C PHE A 39 11.85 -14.09 7.86
N SER A 40 12.61 -13.27 8.58
CA SER A 40 14.05 -13.51 8.79
C SER A 40 14.32 -14.77 9.61
N LYS A 41 13.51 -15.04 10.64
CA LYS A 41 13.58 -16.26 11.46
C LYS A 41 13.11 -17.49 10.69
N ALA A 42 12.09 -17.35 9.85
CA ALA A 42 11.65 -18.41 8.96
C ALA A 42 12.79 -18.85 8.01
N ARG A 43 13.46 -17.89 7.35
CA ARG A 43 14.61 -18.18 6.47
C ARG A 43 15.79 -18.80 7.22
N SER A 44 16.06 -18.37 8.45
CA SER A 44 17.17 -18.88 9.27
C SER A 44 16.93 -20.30 9.80
N SER A 45 15.67 -20.74 9.89
CA SER A 45 15.30 -22.07 10.38
C SER A 45 15.24 -23.13 9.28
N MET A 46 15.47 -22.74 8.02
CA MET A 46 15.38 -23.63 6.86
C MET A 46 16.77 -23.92 6.29
N SER A 47 17.16 -25.20 6.27
CA SER A 47 18.41 -25.66 5.66
C SER A 47 18.33 -25.80 4.12
N LYS A 48 17.16 -25.53 3.50
CA LYS A 48 16.94 -25.42 2.05
C LYS A 48 15.76 -24.49 1.76
N PRO A 49 15.74 -23.75 0.63
CA PRO A 49 14.59 -22.93 0.25
C PRO A 49 13.36 -23.84 0.05
N SER A 50 12.24 -23.55 0.70
CA SER A 50 10.98 -24.24 0.41
C SER A 50 10.48 -23.74 -0.93
N SER A 51 10.14 -24.68 -1.79
CA SER A 51 9.24 -24.43 -2.92
C SER A 51 7.89 -24.00 -2.35
N ILE A 52 7.51 -22.75 -2.62
CA ILE A 52 6.25 -22.08 -2.27
C ILE A 52 4.98 -22.85 -2.77
N GLU A 53 5.14 -23.92 -3.53
CA GLU A 53 4.04 -24.73 -4.08
C GLU A 53 3.14 -25.41 -3.03
N THR A 54 3.60 -25.62 -1.79
CA THR A 54 2.78 -26.28 -0.75
C THR A 54 1.81 -25.33 -0.03
N PHE A 55 1.92 -24.00 -0.23
CA PHE A 55 1.11 -23.00 0.48
C PHE A 55 -0.30 -22.77 -0.10
N ASN A 56 -0.60 -23.33 -1.27
CA ASN A 56 -1.78 -22.99 -2.07
C ASN A 56 -3.09 -23.75 -1.72
N LYS A 57 -3.13 -24.62 -0.68
CA LYS A 57 -4.19 -25.65 -0.61
C LYS A 57 -5.20 -25.66 0.52
N HIS A 58 -5.08 -24.93 1.63
CA HIS A 58 -6.09 -25.04 2.69
C HIS A 58 -6.32 -23.73 3.44
N TYR A 59 -7.60 -23.42 3.74
CA TYR A 59 -8.19 -22.41 4.66
C TYR A 59 -8.80 -21.10 4.02
N SER A 60 -9.70 -20.37 4.72
CA SER A 60 -10.38 -19.17 4.17
C SER A 60 -11.00 -18.21 5.22
N ILE A 61 -10.59 -16.93 5.24
CA ILE A 61 -11.36 -15.76 5.74
C ILE A 61 -11.40 -14.69 4.65
N SER A 62 -12.33 -13.73 4.70
CA SER A 62 -12.50 -12.63 3.74
C SER A 62 -12.02 -11.30 4.32
N ILE A 63 -11.16 -10.57 3.59
CA ILE A 63 -10.82 -9.15 3.81
C ILE A 63 -11.18 -8.43 2.51
N PHE A 64 -12.08 -7.44 2.52
CA PHE A 64 -12.61 -6.78 1.29
C PHE A 64 -13.22 -7.75 0.24
N GLY A 65 -13.71 -8.92 0.65
CA GLY A 65 -14.12 -10.00 -0.28
C GLY A 65 -12.97 -10.87 -0.81
N ILE A 66 -11.73 -10.59 -0.42
CA ILE A 66 -10.52 -11.35 -0.79
C ILE A 66 -10.27 -12.43 0.24
N LYS A 67 -10.17 -13.71 -0.19
CA LYS A 67 -9.86 -14.83 0.72
C LYS A 67 -8.41 -14.73 1.24
N VAL A 68 -8.23 -14.39 2.52
CA VAL A 68 -6.98 -14.50 3.30
C VAL A 68 -7.31 -15.11 4.68
N PHE A 69 -6.56 -16.14 5.06
CA PHE A 69 -6.87 -17.16 6.09
C PHE A 69 -7.40 -16.75 7.49
N SER A 70 -8.31 -17.57 8.03
CA SER A 70 -8.75 -17.69 9.45
C SER A 70 -7.95 -18.70 10.23
N HIS A 71 -7.89 -18.48 11.54
CA HIS A 71 -7.85 -19.55 12.52
C HIS A 71 -9.30 -19.91 12.89
N ASP A 72 -9.71 -21.15 12.71
CA ASP A 72 -10.70 -21.75 13.60
C ASP A 72 -10.34 -23.21 13.87
N THR A 73 -10.54 -23.58 15.11
CA THR A 73 -10.22 -24.87 15.70
C THR A 73 -11.03 -25.99 15.07
N ASP A 74 -10.38 -26.95 14.42
CA ASP A 74 -10.92 -28.30 14.35
C ASP A 74 -9.85 -29.33 14.73
N ARG A 75 -10.14 -30.02 15.82
CA ARG A 75 -9.45 -31.22 16.27
C ARG A 75 -9.68 -32.29 15.19
N ASN A 76 -8.59 -32.93 14.75
CA ASN A 76 -8.55 -34.10 13.85
C ASN A 76 -8.66 -33.84 12.34
N SER A 77 -7.54 -33.51 11.70
CA SER A 77 -7.12 -34.17 10.45
C SER A 77 -5.59 -34.13 10.32
N GLY A 78 -5.01 -35.21 9.83
CA GLY A 78 -3.61 -35.56 10.05
C GLY A 78 -2.57 -34.85 9.19
N ASN A 79 -1.37 -34.71 9.78
CA ASN A 79 -0.07 -34.88 9.13
C ASN A 79 0.39 -33.95 7.98
N ASP A 80 0.05 -32.66 7.98
CA ASP A 80 0.81 -31.66 7.22
C ASP A 80 1.86 -30.97 8.11
N SER A 81 3.06 -31.54 8.14
CA SER A 81 4.16 -31.24 9.08
C SER A 81 5.19 -30.22 8.57
N ASN A 82 4.88 -29.41 7.54
CA ASN A 82 5.88 -28.58 6.86
C ASN A 82 5.63 -27.06 6.85
N VAL A 83 4.60 -26.55 7.54
CA VAL A 83 4.35 -25.10 7.54
C VAL A 83 5.13 -24.42 8.68
N ASN A 84 6.06 -23.53 8.34
CA ASN A 84 6.85 -22.80 9.32
C ASN A 84 5.97 -21.78 10.06
N ASN A 85 5.79 -21.95 11.38
CA ASN A 85 4.95 -21.07 12.20
C ASN A 85 5.41 -19.60 12.13
N TYR A 86 6.70 -19.33 11.96
CA TYR A 86 7.19 -17.97 11.78
C TYR A 86 6.66 -17.32 10.49
N GLU A 87 6.56 -18.08 9.40
CA GLU A 87 6.12 -17.58 8.09
C GLU A 87 4.62 -17.21 8.10
N LEU A 88 3.79 -18.08 8.67
CA LEU A 88 2.35 -17.80 8.85
C LEU A 88 2.09 -16.55 9.69
N LEU A 89 2.78 -16.43 10.83
CA LEU A 89 2.63 -15.29 11.73
C LEU A 89 3.15 -14.01 11.07
N GLY A 90 4.28 -14.08 10.34
CA GLY A 90 4.80 -12.96 9.55
C GLY A 90 3.82 -12.47 8.50
N LEU A 91 3.19 -13.39 7.75
CA LEU A 91 2.17 -13.06 6.75
C LEU A 91 0.95 -12.40 7.39
N ARG A 92 0.46 -12.95 8.51
CA ARG A 92 -0.68 -12.36 9.23
C ARG A 92 -0.39 -10.94 9.71
N ILE A 93 0.81 -10.69 10.24
CA ILE A 93 1.22 -9.36 10.69
C ILE A 93 1.32 -8.40 9.51
N LEU A 94 1.87 -8.85 8.37
CA LEU A 94 1.96 -8.06 7.14
C LEU A 94 0.57 -7.66 6.63
N THR A 95 -0.40 -8.57 6.60
CA THR A 95 -1.75 -8.27 6.11
C THR A 95 -2.55 -7.40 7.07
N ASN A 96 -2.24 -7.40 8.37
CA ASN A 96 -2.85 -6.47 9.33
C ASN A 96 -2.54 -5.00 9.01
N VAL A 97 -1.52 -4.70 8.18
CA VAL A 97 -1.28 -3.34 7.65
C VAL A 97 -2.48 -2.84 6.86
N LEU A 98 -3.20 -3.74 6.17
CA LEU A 98 -4.40 -3.42 5.40
C LEU A 98 -5.60 -3.07 6.29
N GLU A 99 -5.53 -3.39 7.58
CA GLU A 99 -6.55 -3.06 8.59
C GLU A 99 -6.27 -1.72 9.28
N LEU A 100 -5.14 -1.06 8.99
CA LEU A 100 -4.85 0.28 9.50
C LEU A 100 -5.68 1.29 8.70
N GLU A 101 -6.53 2.05 9.38
CA GLU A 101 -7.58 2.86 8.76
C GLU A 101 -7.11 3.83 7.66
N LEU A 102 -8.01 3.94 6.68
CA LEU A 102 -8.00 4.63 5.38
C LEU A 102 -7.17 3.94 4.32
N GLU A 103 -7.86 3.64 3.21
CA GLU A 103 -7.44 3.09 1.91
C GLU A 103 -6.28 3.89 1.29
N LEU A 104 -5.17 3.99 2.02
CA LEU A 104 -3.92 4.51 1.55
C LEU A 104 -3.45 3.50 0.53
N LEU A 105 -3.74 3.81 -0.73
CA LEU A 105 -3.24 3.14 -1.91
C LEU A 105 -1.76 2.74 -1.76
N GLN A 106 -0.97 3.62 -1.15
CA GLN A 106 0.41 3.40 -0.74
C GLN A 106 0.60 2.11 0.08
N LEU A 107 -0.18 1.90 1.14
CA LEU A 107 -0.10 0.70 1.97
C LEU A 107 -0.51 -0.56 1.21
N LEU A 108 -1.55 -0.48 0.37
CA LEU A 108 -1.95 -1.59 -0.50
C LEU A 108 -0.81 -1.99 -1.44
N ARG A 109 -0.19 -1.01 -2.11
CA ARG A 109 0.93 -1.23 -3.04
C ARG A 109 2.14 -1.81 -2.31
N THR A 110 2.51 -1.27 -1.16
CA THR A 110 3.66 -1.74 -0.36
C THR A 110 3.45 -3.16 0.16
N VAL A 111 2.24 -3.50 0.64
CA VAL A 111 1.91 -4.88 1.02
C VAL A 111 1.94 -5.81 -0.21
N ALA A 112 1.38 -5.39 -1.35
CA ALA A 112 1.37 -6.20 -2.57
C ALA A 112 2.79 -6.49 -3.08
N CYS A 113 3.65 -5.47 -3.15
CA CYS A 113 5.06 -5.64 -3.50
C CYS A 113 5.78 -6.57 -2.53
N LYS A 114 5.51 -6.44 -1.22
CA LYS A 114 6.12 -7.33 -0.23
C LYS A 114 5.69 -8.79 -0.43
N LEU A 115 4.43 -9.02 -0.79
CA LEU A 115 3.94 -10.35 -1.15
C LEU A 115 4.62 -10.91 -2.41
N VAL A 116 4.94 -10.05 -3.40
CA VAL A 116 5.73 -10.45 -4.58
C VAL A 116 7.15 -10.86 -4.20
N GLU A 117 7.83 -10.09 -3.36
CA GLU A 117 9.18 -10.45 -2.86
C GLU A 117 9.18 -11.81 -2.13
N LEU A 118 8.09 -12.11 -1.43
CA LEU A 118 7.89 -13.38 -0.71
C LEU A 118 7.42 -14.52 -1.63
N GLY A 119 7.17 -14.25 -2.92
CA GLY A 119 6.65 -15.20 -3.91
C GLY A 119 5.18 -15.59 -3.70
N LEU A 120 4.43 -14.87 -2.87
CA LEU A 120 3.00 -15.08 -2.60
C LEU A 120 2.12 -14.41 -3.68
N LEU A 121 2.34 -14.80 -4.94
CA LEU A 121 1.80 -14.11 -6.12
C LEU A 121 0.27 -14.08 -6.18
N GLY A 122 -0.40 -15.13 -5.68
CA GLY A 122 -1.87 -15.19 -5.66
C GLY A 122 -2.51 -14.11 -4.77
N LEU A 123 -1.90 -13.83 -3.61
CA LEU A 123 -2.37 -12.77 -2.71
C LEU A 123 -2.05 -11.39 -3.28
N ALA A 124 -0.83 -11.19 -3.77
CA ALA A 124 -0.43 -9.95 -4.44
C ALA A 124 -1.40 -9.60 -5.59
N LYS A 125 -1.80 -10.60 -6.39
CA LYS A 125 -2.70 -10.42 -7.54
C LYS A 125 -4.05 -9.88 -7.15
N ASN A 126 -4.61 -10.34 -6.02
CA ASN A 126 -5.90 -9.85 -5.56
C ASN A 126 -5.80 -8.37 -5.14
N ILE A 127 -4.71 -7.99 -4.47
CA ILE A 127 -4.47 -6.61 -4.06
C ILE A 127 -4.23 -5.71 -5.28
N PHE A 128 -3.38 -6.12 -6.23
CA PHE A 128 -3.12 -5.32 -7.44
C PHE A 128 -4.36 -5.13 -8.31
N ARG A 129 -5.24 -6.15 -8.42
CA ARG A 129 -6.54 -5.98 -9.08
C ARG A 129 -7.43 -4.97 -8.37
N HIS A 130 -7.41 -4.97 -7.03
CA HIS A 130 -8.14 -3.98 -6.26
C HIS A 130 -7.57 -2.56 -6.46
N ILE A 131 -6.24 -2.42 -6.48
CA ILE A 131 -5.54 -1.17 -6.80
C ILE A 131 -5.96 -0.62 -8.17
N VAL A 132 -6.02 -1.46 -9.21
CA VAL A 132 -6.52 -1.06 -10.54
C VAL A 132 -7.94 -0.51 -10.48
N THR A 133 -8.83 -1.11 -9.68
CA THR A 133 -10.20 -0.60 -9.51
C THR A 133 -10.24 0.73 -8.76
N LEU A 134 -9.39 0.91 -7.75
CA LEU A 134 -9.34 2.14 -6.94
C LEU A 134 -8.64 3.32 -7.66
N ARG A 135 -7.73 3.02 -8.59
CA ARG A 135 -6.87 3.98 -9.28
C ARG A 135 -6.71 3.63 -10.75
N SER A 136 -7.86 3.57 -11.44
CA SER A 136 -7.89 3.42 -12.89
C SER A 136 -7.39 4.67 -13.64
N ASP A 137 -7.19 5.77 -12.92
CA ASP A 137 -6.60 7.03 -13.36
C ASP A 137 -5.06 7.05 -13.27
N GLU A 138 -4.43 6.03 -12.65
CA GLU A 138 -2.97 5.90 -12.56
C GLU A 138 -2.45 4.78 -13.48
N PRO A 139 -1.53 5.07 -14.43
CA PRO A 139 -0.95 4.03 -15.30
C PRO A 139 -0.19 2.97 -14.49
N GLN A 140 0.44 3.38 -13.38
CA GLN A 140 1.19 2.51 -12.47
C GLN A 140 0.36 1.30 -11.99
N SER A 141 -0.93 1.49 -11.72
CA SER A 141 -1.81 0.42 -11.26
C SER A 141 -1.92 -0.73 -12.26
N PHE A 142 -2.01 -0.40 -13.56
CA PHE A 142 -2.08 -1.39 -14.64
C PHE A 142 -0.71 -2.02 -14.90
N HIS A 143 0.35 -1.20 -14.85
CA HIS A 143 1.74 -1.61 -15.02
C HIS A 143 2.14 -2.67 -13.98
N ASP A 144 1.90 -2.41 -12.70
CA ASP A 144 2.22 -3.32 -11.61
C ASP A 144 1.51 -4.68 -11.76
N LEU A 145 0.21 -4.66 -12.12
CA LEU A 145 -0.57 -5.87 -12.36
C LEU A 145 -0.06 -6.64 -13.58
N ALA A 146 0.30 -5.96 -14.67
CA ALA A 146 0.85 -6.58 -15.87
C ALA A 146 2.15 -7.34 -15.55
N LEU A 147 3.06 -6.70 -14.80
CA LEU A 147 4.32 -7.31 -14.37
C LEU A 147 4.10 -8.52 -13.47
N LEU A 148 3.16 -8.45 -12.54
CA LEU A 148 2.85 -9.57 -11.64
C LEU A 148 2.30 -10.79 -12.38
N LEU A 149 1.40 -10.57 -13.35
CA LEU A 149 0.71 -11.66 -14.04
C LEU A 149 1.64 -12.47 -14.96
N GLN A 150 2.84 -11.96 -15.26
CA GLN A 150 3.88 -12.69 -15.97
C GLN A 150 4.39 -13.88 -15.14
N GLY A 151 4.61 -15.01 -15.78
CA GLY A 151 5.15 -16.20 -15.14
C GLY A 151 5.31 -17.36 -16.11
N SER A 152 5.69 -18.53 -15.59
CA SER A 152 5.73 -19.77 -16.39
C SER A 152 4.34 -20.40 -16.50
N ASN A 153 4.00 -20.98 -17.66
CA ASN A 153 2.72 -21.67 -17.92
C ASN A 153 1.47 -20.77 -17.78
N VAL A 154 1.55 -19.53 -18.25
CA VAL A 154 0.41 -18.60 -18.27
C VAL A 154 -0.61 -19.04 -19.33
N GLN A 155 -1.89 -19.02 -18.97
CA GLN A 155 -2.98 -19.35 -19.89
C GLN A 155 -3.18 -18.24 -20.93
N ASN A 156 -3.60 -18.58 -22.15
CA ASN A 156 -3.85 -17.62 -23.24
C ASN A 156 -4.73 -16.44 -22.82
N LYS A 157 -5.76 -16.66 -21.98
CA LYS A 157 -6.61 -15.58 -21.46
C LYS A 157 -5.82 -14.56 -20.64
N THR A 158 -4.89 -15.02 -19.81
CA THR A 158 -4.05 -14.14 -18.99
C THR A 158 -2.97 -13.46 -19.85
N ILE A 159 -2.49 -14.11 -20.92
CA ILE A 159 -1.59 -13.46 -21.90
C ILE A 159 -2.31 -12.28 -22.57
N THR A 160 -3.58 -12.45 -22.96
CA THR A 160 -4.40 -11.36 -23.48
C THR A 160 -4.58 -10.25 -22.44
N GLU A 161 -4.91 -10.61 -21.19
CA GLU A 161 -5.03 -9.64 -20.07
C GLU A 161 -3.75 -8.82 -19.89
N ILE A 162 -2.58 -9.46 -19.87
CA ILE A 162 -1.28 -8.77 -19.75
C ILE A 162 -1.05 -7.83 -20.92
N SER A 163 -1.30 -8.28 -22.16
CA SER A 163 -1.17 -7.45 -23.36
C SER A 163 -2.08 -6.22 -23.28
N ASP A 164 -3.31 -6.38 -22.79
CA ASP A 164 -4.27 -5.27 -22.72
C ASP A 164 -3.89 -4.27 -21.62
N LEU A 165 -3.41 -4.75 -20.47
CA LEU A 165 -2.87 -3.90 -19.41
C LEU A 165 -1.68 -3.07 -19.90
N PHE A 166 -0.71 -3.69 -20.60
CA PHE A 166 0.42 -2.97 -21.16
C PHE A 166 0.02 -1.95 -22.21
N LYS A 167 -0.89 -2.31 -23.12
CA LYS A 167 -1.41 -1.36 -24.12
C LYS A 167 -2.16 -0.20 -23.47
N ASN A 168 -2.88 -0.45 -22.38
CA ASN A 168 -3.56 0.61 -21.64
C ASN A 168 -2.55 1.64 -21.12
N VAL A 169 -1.44 1.18 -20.52
CA VAL A 169 -0.37 2.09 -20.06
C VAL A 169 0.27 2.83 -21.24
N ILE A 170 0.68 2.13 -22.29
CA ILE A 170 1.46 2.71 -23.40
C ILE A 170 0.65 3.66 -24.29
N PHE A 171 -0.63 3.37 -24.51
CA PHE A 171 -1.49 4.10 -25.45
C PHE A 171 -2.63 4.87 -24.77
N GLY A 172 -2.74 4.79 -23.44
CA GLY A 172 -3.71 5.52 -22.65
C GLY A 172 -3.40 7.01 -22.60
N GLU A 173 -4.43 7.82 -22.40
CA GLU A 173 -4.28 9.25 -22.14
C GLU A 173 -4.15 9.47 -20.63
N TRP A 174 -2.95 9.81 -20.18
CA TRP A 174 -2.64 10.01 -18.77
C TRP A 174 -2.43 11.49 -18.46
N ASN A 175 -2.59 11.85 -17.18
CA ASN A 175 -2.20 13.17 -16.70
C ASN A 175 -0.71 13.41 -16.97
N ASN A 176 -0.32 14.64 -17.31
CA ASN A 176 1.07 15.03 -17.61
C ASN A 176 2.09 14.74 -16.47
N ARG A 177 1.62 14.39 -15.27
CA ARG A 177 2.45 13.90 -14.14
C ARG A 177 2.93 12.44 -14.28
N PHE A 178 2.60 11.77 -15.39
CA PHE A 178 2.94 10.37 -15.68
C PHE A 178 3.66 10.19 -17.02
N VAL A 179 4.29 11.25 -17.52
CA VAL A 179 4.92 11.24 -18.84
C VAL A 179 6.10 10.25 -18.84
N GLU A 180 6.33 9.56 -19.95
CA GLU A 180 7.43 8.60 -20.15
C GLU A 180 7.33 7.26 -19.42
N ILE A 181 6.32 7.03 -18.57
CA ILE A 181 6.02 5.67 -18.08
C ILE A 181 5.77 4.69 -19.24
N GLU A 182 5.30 5.20 -20.37
CA GLU A 182 5.08 4.43 -21.59
C GLU A 182 6.40 3.86 -22.13
N VAL A 183 7.53 4.54 -21.96
CA VAL A 183 8.83 4.09 -22.48
C VAL A 183 9.34 2.89 -21.69
N THR A 184 9.38 2.98 -20.37
CA THR A 184 9.73 1.88 -19.46
C THR A 184 8.80 0.69 -19.70
N THR A 185 7.50 0.97 -19.80
CA THR A 185 6.48 -0.05 -20.04
C THR A 185 6.60 -0.69 -21.41
N LEU A 186 6.98 0.08 -22.44
CA LEU A 186 7.17 -0.42 -23.79
C LEU A 186 8.35 -1.41 -23.87
N HIS A 187 9.42 -1.19 -23.11
CA HIS A 187 10.55 -2.13 -23.05
C HIS A 187 10.11 -3.46 -22.43
N GLU A 188 9.28 -3.41 -21.39
CA GLU A 188 8.74 -4.61 -20.72
C GLU A 188 7.72 -5.34 -21.58
N PHE A 189 6.85 -4.60 -22.26
CA PHE A 189 5.91 -5.17 -23.20
C PHE A 189 6.63 -5.81 -24.40
N ASN A 190 7.68 -5.17 -24.91
CA ASN A 190 8.54 -5.75 -25.95
C ASN A 190 9.13 -7.09 -25.50
N TRP A 191 9.65 -7.17 -24.27
CA TRP A 191 10.18 -8.41 -23.72
C TRP A 191 9.09 -9.49 -23.60
N PHE A 192 7.94 -9.14 -23.02
CA PHE A 192 6.79 -10.03 -22.92
C PHE A 192 6.36 -10.58 -24.29
N LEU A 193 6.20 -9.70 -25.28
CA LEU A 193 5.83 -10.11 -26.64
C LEU A 193 6.88 -11.03 -27.26
N PHE A 194 8.17 -10.71 -27.10
CA PHE A 194 9.26 -11.55 -27.61
C PHE A 194 9.21 -12.95 -27.00
N GLU A 195 9.09 -13.07 -25.68
CA GLU A 195 9.06 -14.36 -24.98
C GLU A 195 7.88 -15.23 -25.42
N TYR A 196 6.67 -14.67 -25.44
CA TYR A 196 5.45 -15.42 -25.74
C TYR A 196 5.23 -15.65 -27.25
N HIS A 197 5.80 -14.80 -28.11
CA HIS A 197 5.83 -15.05 -29.55
C HIS A 197 6.64 -16.32 -29.88
N GLN A 198 7.77 -16.53 -29.21
CA GLN A 198 8.57 -17.75 -29.36
C GLN A 198 7.79 -19.01 -28.94
N GLN A 199 6.82 -18.87 -28.03
CA GLN A 199 5.93 -19.94 -27.56
C GLN A 199 4.68 -20.12 -28.45
N LYS A 200 4.52 -19.32 -29.52
CA LYS A 200 3.34 -19.29 -30.41
C LYS A 200 2.02 -18.95 -29.68
N GLN A 201 2.10 -18.16 -28.62
CA GLN A 201 0.93 -17.78 -27.80
C GLN A 201 0.51 -16.31 -27.99
N ILE A 202 1.20 -15.57 -28.87
CA ILE A 202 0.86 -14.20 -29.25
C ILE A 202 0.08 -14.18 -30.56
N SER A 203 -1.00 -13.39 -30.60
CA SER A 203 -1.79 -13.15 -31.81
C SER A 203 -0.99 -12.40 -32.88
N ASN A 204 -1.25 -12.72 -34.15
CA ASN A 204 -0.67 -12.01 -35.31
C ASN A 204 -1.09 -10.53 -35.40
N SER A 205 -2.05 -10.08 -34.57
CA SER A 205 -2.51 -8.68 -34.53
C SER A 205 -1.55 -7.72 -33.82
N VAL A 206 -0.48 -8.23 -33.20
CA VAL A 206 0.57 -7.39 -32.59
C VAL A 206 1.49 -6.83 -33.68
N ASP A 207 1.83 -5.54 -33.60
CA ASP A 207 2.80 -4.91 -34.50
C ASP A 207 4.15 -5.63 -34.39
N GLN A 208 4.59 -6.24 -35.49
CA GLN A 208 5.83 -7.02 -35.58
C GLN A 208 7.08 -6.19 -35.22
N ARG A 209 7.03 -4.87 -35.33
CA ARG A 209 8.13 -3.99 -34.91
C ARG A 209 8.36 -4.03 -33.40
N LEU A 210 7.33 -4.37 -32.62
CA LEU A 210 7.40 -4.53 -31.17
C LEU A 210 7.94 -5.91 -30.74
N ILE A 211 8.15 -6.85 -31.67
CA ILE A 211 8.69 -8.18 -31.38
C ILE A 211 10.18 -8.19 -31.73
N ARG A 212 10.98 -7.52 -30.90
CA ARG A 212 12.44 -7.44 -31.04
C ARG A 212 13.13 -7.91 -29.77
N HIS A 213 14.29 -8.54 -29.91
CA HIS A 213 15.11 -8.92 -28.77
C HIS A 213 15.94 -7.72 -28.28
N LEU A 214 15.34 -6.89 -27.43
CA LEU A 214 16.00 -5.70 -26.83
C LEU A 214 16.65 -6.02 -25.49
N SER A 215 17.47 -7.07 -25.45
CA SER A 215 18.16 -7.47 -24.22
C SER A 215 19.24 -6.48 -23.81
N VAL A 216 19.43 -6.35 -22.49
CA VAL A 216 20.49 -5.53 -21.89
C VAL A 216 21.24 -6.32 -20.81
N GLY A 217 22.48 -5.94 -20.55
CA GLY A 217 23.34 -6.62 -19.57
C GLY A 217 22.94 -6.33 -18.14
N LEU A 218 22.58 -5.08 -17.84
CA LEU A 218 22.07 -4.64 -16.54
C LEU A 218 20.97 -3.59 -16.77
N ARG A 219 19.85 -3.75 -16.06
CA ARG A 219 18.72 -2.81 -15.99
C ARG A 219 18.36 -2.59 -14.53
N ILE A 220 18.21 -1.35 -14.11
CA ILE A 220 17.79 -0.98 -12.76
C ILE A 220 16.58 -0.08 -12.91
N VAL A 221 15.47 -0.46 -12.30
CA VAL A 221 14.24 0.35 -12.28
C VAL A 221 13.93 0.67 -10.83
N MET A 222 13.91 1.95 -10.48
CA MET A 222 13.56 2.41 -9.14
C MET A 222 12.11 2.90 -9.15
N VAL A 223 11.30 2.39 -8.21
CA VAL A 223 9.89 2.79 -8.02
C VAL A 223 9.65 3.11 -6.55
N TRP A 224 8.62 3.91 -6.24
CA TRP A 224 8.29 4.27 -4.87
C TRP A 224 6.78 4.34 -4.61
N ASP A 225 6.41 4.30 -3.34
CA ASP A 225 5.02 4.13 -2.90
C ASP A 225 4.30 5.45 -2.54
N THR A 226 4.99 6.60 -2.52
CA THR A 226 4.41 7.92 -2.16
C THR A 226 4.37 8.86 -3.37
N ASN A 227 3.29 9.63 -3.54
CA ASN A 227 3.23 10.65 -4.59
C ASN A 227 4.15 11.84 -4.27
N ASP A 228 4.54 12.61 -5.30
CA ASP A 228 5.25 13.89 -5.17
C ASP A 228 6.56 13.80 -4.36
N LEU A 229 7.30 12.72 -4.60
CA LEU A 229 8.65 12.55 -4.07
C LEU A 229 9.69 12.92 -5.12
N ASP A 230 10.68 13.70 -4.71
CA ASP A 230 11.88 14.03 -5.49
C ASP A 230 13.01 13.06 -5.09
N VAL A 231 12.92 11.84 -5.61
CA VAL A 231 13.91 10.76 -5.39
C VAL A 231 14.57 10.47 -6.73
N VAL A 232 15.88 10.66 -6.77
CA VAL A 232 16.68 10.49 -7.99
C VAL A 232 17.57 9.25 -7.90
N LEU A 233 17.61 8.46 -8.97
CA LEU A 233 18.47 7.29 -9.14
C LEU A 233 19.86 7.73 -9.58
N HIS A 234 20.85 7.31 -8.80
CA HIS A 234 22.26 7.46 -9.10
C HIS A 234 22.89 6.07 -9.22
N VAL A 235 23.64 5.83 -10.30
CA VAL A 235 24.38 4.59 -10.51
C VAL A 235 25.86 4.93 -10.74
N ILE A 236 26.71 4.53 -9.81
CA ILE A 236 28.17 4.62 -9.96
C ILE A 236 28.66 3.34 -10.61
N GLU A 237 29.29 3.50 -11.76
CA GLU A 237 29.77 2.43 -12.61
C GLU A 237 31.16 1.93 -12.17
N PRO A 238 31.58 0.75 -12.66
CA PRO A 238 32.92 0.21 -12.42
C PRO A 238 34.09 1.15 -12.77
N THR A 239 33.87 2.05 -13.73
CA THR A 239 34.85 3.06 -14.14
C THR A 239 35.04 4.17 -13.11
N GLY A 240 34.15 4.26 -12.12
CA GLY A 240 34.03 5.38 -11.19
C GLY A 240 33.16 6.53 -11.72
N GLU A 241 32.66 6.42 -12.95
CA GLU A 241 31.74 7.38 -13.57
C GLU A 241 30.34 7.23 -12.97
N GLU A 242 29.66 8.35 -12.73
CA GLU A 242 28.32 8.38 -12.15
C GLU A 242 27.28 8.70 -13.22
N CYS A 243 26.28 7.83 -13.37
CA CYS A 243 25.12 8.02 -14.24
C CYS A 243 23.92 8.46 -13.40
N TYR A 244 23.34 9.60 -13.76
CA TYR A 244 22.20 10.21 -13.07
C TYR A 244 21.54 11.24 -13.98
N TYR A 245 20.44 11.85 -13.54
CA TYR A 245 19.61 12.70 -14.39
C TYR A 245 20.31 13.83 -15.14
N SER A 246 21.39 14.42 -14.60
CA SER A 246 22.14 15.49 -15.29
C SER A 246 23.32 14.96 -16.11
N HIS A 247 23.67 13.69 -15.94
CA HIS A 247 24.70 12.97 -16.69
C HIS A 247 24.14 11.65 -17.23
N LYS A 248 23.24 11.78 -18.21
CA LYS A 248 22.36 10.69 -18.65
C LYS A 248 23.03 9.61 -19.48
N ASN A 249 24.19 9.89 -20.07
CA ASN A 249 24.91 8.94 -20.91
C ASN A 249 26.36 8.88 -20.43
N THR A 250 26.86 7.69 -20.14
CA THR A 250 28.24 7.49 -19.65
C THR A 250 29.18 7.01 -20.76
N ALA A 251 30.49 7.06 -20.50
CA ALA A 251 31.50 6.63 -21.46
C ALA A 251 31.41 5.15 -21.84
N ILE A 252 30.91 4.28 -20.95
CA ILE A 252 30.69 2.86 -21.23
C ILE A 252 29.35 2.58 -21.92
N GLY A 253 28.58 3.63 -22.24
CA GLY A 253 27.35 3.55 -23.03
C GLY A 253 26.12 3.17 -22.22
N SER A 254 26.11 3.47 -20.92
CA SER A 254 24.90 3.40 -20.11
C SER A 254 24.01 4.60 -20.36
N MET A 255 22.73 4.43 -20.05
CA MET A 255 21.71 5.46 -20.17
C MET A 255 20.83 5.46 -18.93
N ILE A 256 20.37 6.65 -18.51
CA ILE A 256 19.30 6.79 -17.52
C ILE A 256 18.12 7.56 -18.11
N SER A 257 16.90 7.24 -17.64
CA SER A 257 15.68 7.98 -17.95
C SER A 257 15.79 9.45 -17.52
N ARG A 258 14.81 10.28 -17.92
CA ARG A 258 14.84 11.70 -17.54
C ARG A 258 14.49 11.88 -16.05
N ASP A 259 14.93 13.03 -15.50
CA ASP A 259 14.56 13.51 -14.17
C ASP A 259 13.09 13.93 -14.17
N PHE A 260 12.35 13.58 -13.12
CA PHE A 260 10.99 14.06 -12.93
C PHE A 260 10.74 14.40 -11.46
N THR A 261 10.41 15.68 -11.22
CA THR A 261 10.24 16.22 -9.86
C THR A 261 8.80 16.13 -9.34
N SER A 262 7.89 15.43 -10.04
CA SER A 262 6.47 15.34 -9.66
C SER A 262 5.81 14.05 -10.15
N GLY A 263 5.58 13.07 -9.26
CA GLY A 263 4.76 11.89 -9.57
C GLY A 263 5.25 10.57 -8.98
N TYR A 264 4.79 9.47 -9.60
CA TYR A 264 5.10 8.06 -9.26
C TYR A 264 6.03 7.41 -10.32
N GLU A 265 6.85 8.20 -11.01
CA GLU A 265 7.48 7.74 -12.23
C GLU A 265 8.74 6.90 -11.96
N PRO A 266 8.87 5.70 -12.53
CA PRO A 266 10.07 4.91 -12.36
C PRO A 266 11.29 5.58 -13.00
N GLU A 267 12.39 5.66 -12.27
CA GLU A 267 13.69 5.95 -12.88
C GLU A 267 14.37 4.67 -13.37
N GLU A 268 14.80 4.67 -14.62
CA GLU A 268 15.37 3.51 -15.29
C GLU A 268 16.81 3.77 -15.74
N TYR A 269 17.73 2.92 -15.28
CA TYR A 269 19.09 2.84 -15.80
C TYR A 269 19.25 1.58 -16.66
N LEU A 270 19.91 1.71 -17.81
CA LEU A 270 20.17 0.65 -18.77
C LEU A 270 21.63 0.65 -19.22
N ILE A 271 22.24 -0.53 -19.28
CA ILE A 271 23.49 -0.74 -20.02
C ILE A 271 23.43 -2.04 -20.83
N ARG A 272 23.62 -1.90 -22.15
CA ARG A 272 23.51 -3.05 -23.07
C ARG A 272 24.63 -4.05 -22.88
N LYS A 273 25.86 -3.59 -22.74
CA LYS A 273 27.05 -4.42 -22.53
C LYS A 273 27.71 -4.04 -21.20
N SER A 274 27.23 -4.63 -20.11
CA SER A 274 27.75 -4.33 -18.78
C SER A 274 29.19 -4.81 -18.60
N VAL A 275 29.99 -3.99 -17.91
CA VAL A 275 31.32 -4.37 -17.43
C VAL A 275 31.13 -5.28 -16.20
N LYS A 276 31.91 -6.36 -16.11
CA LYS A 276 31.82 -7.28 -14.97
C LYS A 276 32.57 -6.71 -13.79
N ASP A 277 31.90 -5.89 -13.00
CA ASP A 277 32.39 -5.40 -11.71
C ASP A 277 31.22 -4.85 -10.88
N THR A 278 31.54 -4.15 -9.80
CA THR A 278 30.58 -3.56 -8.87
C THR A 278 29.95 -2.30 -9.44
N TYR A 279 28.62 -2.25 -9.43
CA TYR A 279 27.82 -1.04 -9.64
C TYR A 279 27.24 -0.61 -8.29
N THR A 280 27.43 0.65 -7.91
CA THR A 280 26.83 1.19 -6.67
C THR A 280 25.56 1.93 -7.02
N VAL A 281 24.42 1.44 -6.54
CA VAL A 281 23.13 2.11 -6.66
C VAL A 281 22.93 3.00 -5.44
N ARG A 282 22.57 4.26 -5.67
CA ARG A 282 22.27 5.24 -4.63
C ARG A 282 20.99 5.97 -4.99
N GLU A 283 20.19 6.27 -3.98
CA GLU A 283 19.14 7.24 -4.05
C GLU A 283 19.65 8.59 -3.54
N LYS A 284 19.23 9.68 -4.19
CA LYS A 284 19.37 11.02 -3.63
C LYS A 284 17.99 11.61 -3.42
N TYR A 285 17.66 11.84 -2.15
CA TYR A 285 16.41 12.48 -1.75
C TYR A 285 16.62 13.98 -1.64
N PHE A 286 15.87 14.75 -2.43
CA PHE A 286 15.80 16.20 -2.30
C PHE A 286 14.54 16.54 -1.50
N ALA A 287 14.71 16.93 -0.24
CA ALA A 287 13.58 17.21 0.64
C ALA A 287 12.84 18.51 0.24
N ASN A 288 11.53 18.41 -0.05
CA ASN A 288 10.40 19.35 0.18
C ASN A 288 9.34 19.20 -0.94
N HIS A 289 8.05 18.93 -0.67
CA HIS A 289 7.06 19.93 -0.25
C HIS A 289 5.84 19.37 0.53
N GLN A 290 5.79 18.07 0.84
CA GLN A 290 4.70 17.50 1.65
C GLN A 290 5.14 17.19 3.08
N GLN A 291 4.65 17.99 4.02
CA GLN A 291 4.59 17.66 5.45
C GLN A 291 3.44 16.65 5.72
N SER A 292 3.35 15.58 4.93
CA SER A 292 2.31 14.56 5.16
C SER A 292 2.75 13.62 6.28
N LEU A 293 1.93 13.52 7.33
CA LEU A 293 2.08 12.62 8.49
C LEU A 293 2.15 11.11 8.15
N THR A 294 2.23 10.73 6.88
CA THR A 294 2.17 9.34 6.44
C THR A 294 3.53 8.66 6.53
N SER A 295 3.56 7.60 7.32
CA SER A 295 4.65 6.65 7.57
C SER A 295 5.66 6.49 6.43
N ALA A 296 6.91 6.87 6.69
CA ALA A 296 8.14 6.46 5.98
C ALA A 296 7.97 5.81 4.60
N THR A 297 8.25 6.58 3.55
CA THR A 297 8.29 6.19 2.13
C THR A 297 9.07 4.90 1.90
N THR A 298 8.54 4.04 1.04
CA THR A 298 9.21 2.84 0.55
C THR A 298 9.68 3.06 -0.88
N ILE A 299 10.98 2.89 -1.11
CA ILE A 299 11.61 2.82 -2.43
C ILE A 299 11.91 1.36 -2.72
N MET A 300 11.67 0.91 -3.94
CA MET A 300 12.02 -0.42 -4.41
C MET A 300 12.89 -0.29 -5.66
N ALA A 301 14.06 -0.91 -5.64
CA ALA A 301 14.94 -1.03 -6.79
C ALA A 301 14.81 -2.44 -7.38
N HIS A 302 14.27 -2.54 -8.58
CA HIS A 302 14.23 -3.76 -9.39
C HIS A 302 15.52 -3.85 -10.21
N ILE A 303 16.43 -4.74 -9.82
CA ILE A 303 17.72 -4.94 -10.45
C ILE A 303 17.65 -6.20 -11.31
N TYR A 304 17.83 -6.04 -12.61
CA TYR A 304 17.84 -7.12 -13.58
C TYR A 304 19.24 -7.31 -14.17
N LYS A 305 19.80 -8.50 -14.02
CA LYS A 305 21.01 -8.94 -14.74
C LYS A 305 20.59 -9.78 -15.94
N TYR A 306 21.23 -9.57 -17.09
CA TYR A 306 20.90 -10.27 -18.33
C TYR A 306 19.42 -10.11 -18.71
N TYR A 307 18.90 -8.89 -18.58
CA TYR A 307 17.50 -8.60 -18.88
C TYR A 307 17.16 -8.97 -20.32
N GLY A 308 16.05 -9.67 -20.48
CA GLY A 308 15.61 -10.20 -21.75
C GLY A 308 16.42 -11.40 -22.25
N GLN A 309 17.09 -12.15 -21.36
CA GLN A 309 17.81 -13.38 -21.71
C GLN A 309 17.28 -14.57 -20.92
N THR A 310 17.57 -15.80 -21.37
CA THR A 310 17.11 -17.02 -20.69
C THR A 310 17.71 -17.20 -19.29
N ASN A 311 18.86 -16.58 -19.03
CA ASN A 311 19.53 -16.53 -17.74
C ASN A 311 19.27 -15.21 -16.98
N GLN A 312 18.19 -14.49 -17.31
CA GLN A 312 17.80 -13.28 -16.58
C GLN A 312 17.72 -13.55 -15.08
N GLN A 313 18.27 -12.64 -14.29
CA GLN A 313 18.17 -12.64 -12.84
C GLN A 313 17.50 -11.36 -12.40
N LYS A 314 16.51 -11.46 -11.51
CA LYS A 314 15.83 -10.32 -10.90
C LYS A 314 16.10 -10.31 -9.40
N GLU A 315 16.52 -9.18 -8.89
CA GLU A 315 16.63 -8.88 -7.47
C GLU A 315 15.77 -7.65 -7.18
N ILE A 316 15.02 -7.68 -6.09
CA ILE A 316 14.22 -6.55 -5.62
C ILE A 316 14.82 -6.13 -4.29
N VAL A 317 15.29 -4.88 -4.22
CA VAL A 317 15.81 -4.28 -3.00
C VAL A 317 14.81 -3.24 -2.52
N THR A 318 14.32 -3.40 -1.31
CA THR A 318 13.31 -2.51 -0.72
C THR A 318 13.95 -1.70 0.39
N LEU A 319 13.99 -0.39 0.19
CA LEU A 319 14.56 0.61 1.08
C LEU A 319 13.43 1.42 1.67
N ARG A 320 13.49 1.65 2.98
CA ARG A 320 12.52 2.51 3.66
C ARG A 320 13.20 3.79 4.11
N LEU A 321 12.70 4.92 3.63
CA LEU A 321 13.17 6.23 4.04
C LEU A 321 12.52 6.60 5.37
N ASN A 322 13.30 6.53 6.45
CA ASN A 322 12.89 7.08 7.74
C ASN A 322 13.22 8.58 7.75
N ILE A 323 12.19 9.42 7.66
CA ILE A 323 12.34 10.84 7.97
C ILE A 323 12.58 10.92 9.48
N THR A 324 13.84 11.03 9.91
CA THR A 324 14.14 11.41 11.29
C THR A 324 13.75 12.87 11.46
N HIS A 325 12.57 13.10 12.03
CA HIS A 325 12.19 14.41 12.56
C HIS A 325 13.07 14.73 13.78
N ASP A 326 14.27 15.24 13.53
CA ASP A 326 14.96 16.07 14.51
C ASP A 326 14.44 17.50 14.34
N GLN A 327 13.40 17.86 15.11
CA GLN A 327 13.17 19.22 15.59
C GLN A 327 12.07 19.28 16.65
N LYS A 328 12.42 19.80 17.82
CA LYS A 328 11.50 20.33 18.83
C LYS A 328 10.50 21.28 18.17
N LEU A 329 9.20 21.09 18.42
CA LEU A 329 8.21 22.15 18.31
C LEU A 329 7.27 22.10 19.53
N ASN A 330 7.65 22.87 20.56
CA ASN A 330 6.67 23.51 21.41
C ASN A 330 6.01 24.59 20.55
N THR A 331 4.70 24.49 20.30
CA THR A 331 3.80 25.65 20.28
C THR A 331 2.37 25.17 20.39
N SER A 332 1.70 25.64 21.44
CA SER A 332 0.30 25.46 21.75
C SER A 332 -0.58 25.96 20.60
N ILE A 333 -1.34 25.08 19.96
CA ILE A 333 -2.38 25.44 18.99
C ILE A 333 -3.71 25.49 19.74
N LEU A 334 -4.45 26.58 19.53
CA LEU A 334 -5.76 26.85 20.13
C LEU A 334 -6.80 26.32 19.13
N SER A 335 -7.52 25.23 19.44
CA SER A 335 -8.61 24.76 18.59
C SER A 335 -9.89 25.51 18.97
N ASN A 336 -10.64 26.03 17.99
CA ASN A 336 -11.91 26.73 18.25
C ASN A 336 -13.03 25.80 18.75
N ALA A 337 -12.74 24.50 18.95
CA ALA A 337 -13.70 23.53 19.46
C ALA A 337 -13.86 23.66 20.98
N ILE A 338 -15.09 23.41 21.44
CA ILE A 338 -15.45 23.31 22.85
C ILE A 338 -15.32 21.84 23.23
N CYS A 339 -14.70 21.54 24.38
CA CYS A 339 -14.70 20.17 24.86
C CYS A 339 -16.03 19.83 25.54
N ASP A 340 -16.78 18.87 25.02
CA ASP A 340 -18.06 18.39 25.60
C ASP A 340 -17.90 17.60 26.89
N GLY A 341 -16.66 17.41 27.34
CA GLY A 341 -16.37 16.68 28.56
C GLY A 341 -16.13 17.56 29.78
N TYR A 342 -15.16 18.48 29.66
CA TYR A 342 -14.80 19.40 30.74
C TYR A 342 -15.27 20.84 30.48
N ASP A 343 -16.13 21.07 29.49
CA ASP A 343 -16.60 22.40 29.02
C ASP A 343 -15.46 23.40 28.79
N THR A 344 -14.27 22.91 28.45
CA THR A 344 -13.12 23.76 28.19
C THR A 344 -13.21 24.31 26.78
N SER A 345 -13.33 25.62 26.65
CA SER A 345 -13.27 26.34 25.39
C SER A 345 -12.27 27.49 25.45
N PRO A 346 -11.41 27.66 24.44
CA PRO A 346 -11.09 26.72 23.38
C PRO A 346 -10.26 25.52 23.91
N ILE A 347 -10.33 24.35 23.26
CA ILE A 347 -9.42 23.24 23.57
C ILE A 347 -7.98 23.70 23.31
N LYS A 348 -7.12 23.55 24.33
CA LYS A 348 -5.69 23.87 24.24
C LYS A 348 -4.91 22.61 23.89
N GLY A 349 -4.26 22.59 22.72
CA GLY A 349 -3.56 21.42 22.18
C GLY A 349 -4.48 20.52 21.35
N ASP A 350 -4.14 19.22 21.26
CA ASP A 350 -4.87 18.25 20.45
C ASP A 350 -6.35 18.15 20.86
N SER A 351 -7.27 18.35 19.91
CA SER A 351 -8.70 18.07 20.06
C SER A 351 -9.07 16.71 19.48
N TYR A 352 -10.09 16.06 20.02
CA TYR A 352 -10.46 14.68 19.73
C TYR A 352 -11.93 14.58 19.39
N ARG A 353 -12.27 14.52 18.10
CA ARG A 353 -13.66 14.47 17.64
C ARG A 353 -14.19 13.05 17.53
N CYS A 354 -15.41 12.81 17.99
CA CYS A 354 -16.08 11.53 17.80
C CYS A 354 -16.48 11.31 16.33
N LEU A 355 -16.15 10.16 15.77
CA LEU A 355 -16.50 9.85 14.39
C LEU A 355 -17.99 9.55 14.20
N PHE A 356 -18.71 9.10 15.22
CA PHE A 356 -20.12 8.71 15.09
C PHE A 356 -21.10 9.71 15.70
N CYS A 357 -20.64 10.55 16.62
CA CYS A 357 -21.47 11.60 17.18
C CYS A 357 -21.36 12.87 16.30
N PRO A 358 -22.47 13.57 16.03
CA PRO A 358 -22.46 14.70 15.11
C PRO A 358 -21.61 15.89 15.56
N ASP A 359 -21.52 16.13 16.88
CA ASP A 359 -20.90 17.33 17.46
C ASP A 359 -20.30 17.00 18.83
N ILE A 360 -19.34 16.08 18.86
CA ILE A 360 -18.66 15.72 20.11
C ILE A 360 -17.15 15.83 19.93
N ASP A 361 -16.55 16.71 20.71
CA ASP A 361 -15.13 17.02 20.81
C ASP A 361 -14.61 16.85 22.24
N PHE A 362 -13.47 16.20 22.36
CA PHE A 362 -12.79 15.97 23.62
C PHE A 362 -11.40 16.61 23.63
N CYS A 363 -10.98 17.13 24.78
CA CYS A 363 -9.59 17.48 24.98
C CYS A 363 -8.76 16.22 25.30
N GLN A 364 -7.44 16.35 25.28
CA GLN A 364 -6.50 15.29 25.66
C GLN A 364 -6.83 14.61 27.01
N SER A 365 -7.28 15.39 27.99
CA SER A 365 -7.64 14.89 29.32
C SER A 365 -8.89 14.03 29.27
N CYS A 366 -9.94 14.49 28.57
CA CYS A 366 -11.18 13.72 28.38
C CYS A 366 -10.94 12.41 27.65
N LYS A 367 -10.13 12.42 26.59
CA LYS A 367 -9.73 11.21 25.87
C LYS A 367 -8.98 10.21 26.76
N SER A 368 -8.16 10.70 27.69
CA SER A 368 -7.36 9.85 28.59
C SER A 368 -8.17 9.29 29.76
N ALA A 369 -9.22 9.99 30.18
CA ALA A 369 -10.06 9.64 31.33
C ALA A 369 -11.10 8.54 31.06
N ARG A 370 -10.84 7.61 30.11
CA ARG A 370 -11.75 6.52 29.69
C ARG A 370 -12.53 5.94 30.89
N GLY A 371 -13.82 6.29 31.00
CA GLY A 371 -14.75 5.64 31.93
C GLY A 371 -15.37 6.47 33.05
N THR A 372 -15.22 7.79 33.11
CA THR A 372 -15.96 8.59 34.10
C THR A 372 -16.74 9.73 33.48
N ASN A 373 -18.06 9.53 33.36
CA ASN A 373 -19.13 10.51 33.15
C ASN A 373 -18.86 11.59 32.11
N TYR A 374 -19.11 11.26 30.84
CA TYR A 374 -19.52 12.25 29.85
C TYR A 374 -20.95 11.95 29.45
N GLU A 375 -21.71 12.99 29.17
CA GLU A 375 -23.17 13.06 29.11
C GLU A 375 -23.89 11.92 28.38
N SER A 376 -25.20 11.79 28.60
CA SER A 376 -26.08 10.68 28.20
C SER A 376 -26.10 10.28 26.72
N ASN A 377 -25.40 10.99 25.84
CA ASN A 377 -25.50 10.87 24.38
C ASN A 377 -24.23 10.36 23.66
N HIS A 378 -23.12 10.07 24.37
CA HIS A 378 -21.89 9.52 23.76
C HIS A 378 -21.53 8.14 24.32
N GLN A 379 -21.32 7.15 23.44
CA GLN A 379 -20.85 5.83 23.86
C GLN A 379 -19.32 5.81 23.94
N TYR A 380 -18.78 5.31 25.06
CA TYR A 380 -17.32 5.30 25.33
C TYR A 380 -16.48 4.48 24.34
N ASN A 381 -17.11 3.59 23.59
CA ASN A 381 -16.49 2.75 22.56
C ASN A 381 -16.39 3.44 21.19
N HIS A 382 -16.97 4.63 21.02
CA HIS A 382 -16.87 5.35 19.76
C HIS A 382 -15.42 5.76 19.46
N PRO A 383 -14.95 5.60 18.22
CA PRO A 383 -13.62 6.02 17.81
C PRO A 383 -13.52 7.55 17.76
N LEU A 384 -12.38 8.06 18.21
CA LEU A 384 -12.06 9.49 18.25
C LEU A 384 -10.96 9.84 17.25
N LEU A 385 -11.21 10.82 16.39
CA LEU A 385 -10.26 11.44 15.48
C LEU A 385 -9.46 12.53 16.21
N CYS A 386 -8.13 12.38 16.28
CA CYS A 386 -7.25 13.40 16.86
C CYS A 386 -6.95 14.49 15.81
N ILE A 387 -7.17 15.74 16.18
CA ILE A 387 -7.01 16.94 15.37
C ILE A 387 -5.92 17.77 16.04
N LYS A 388 -4.76 17.86 15.40
CA LYS A 388 -3.59 18.59 15.92
C LYS A 388 -3.55 20.04 15.45
N ASP A 389 -3.98 20.28 14.22
CA ASP A 389 -4.16 21.61 13.65
C ASP A 389 -5.49 21.63 12.88
N SER A 390 -6.49 22.36 13.41
CA SER A 390 -7.79 22.50 12.75
C SER A 390 -7.75 23.45 11.55
N SER A 391 -6.69 24.26 11.41
CA SER A 391 -6.56 25.24 10.33
C SER A 391 -6.12 24.62 9.00
N GLU A 392 -5.47 23.45 9.03
CA GLU A 392 -5.03 22.72 7.83
C GLU A 392 -6.18 22.00 7.10
N TYR A 393 -7.33 21.83 7.75
CA TYR A 393 -8.44 20.99 7.26
C TYR A 393 -9.81 21.65 7.43
N SER A 394 -9.89 22.98 7.47
CA SER A 394 -11.11 23.73 7.80
C SER A 394 -12.34 23.39 6.93
N GLU A 395 -12.14 22.82 5.74
CA GLU A 395 -13.21 22.41 4.82
C GLU A 395 -13.62 20.92 4.93
N SER A 396 -13.02 20.14 5.83
CA SER A 396 -13.37 18.72 6.01
C SER A 396 -14.72 18.54 6.68
N PHE A 397 -15.62 17.76 6.07
CA PHE A 397 -16.92 17.39 6.66
C PHE A 397 -16.82 16.64 7.99
N TYR A 398 -15.65 16.06 8.30
CA TYR A 398 -15.41 15.42 9.60
C TYR A 398 -15.02 16.43 10.70
N LEU A 399 -14.75 17.68 10.31
CA LEU A 399 -14.30 18.77 11.19
C LEU A 399 -15.33 19.90 11.32
N CYS A 400 -16.50 19.79 10.67
CA CYS A 400 -17.66 20.63 10.96
C CYS A 400 -18.60 19.98 11.98
N ASN A 401 -19.43 20.80 12.63
CA ASN A 401 -20.59 20.31 13.36
C ASN A 401 -21.56 19.68 12.34
N ARG A 402 -21.90 18.41 12.53
CA ARG A 402 -22.73 17.64 11.59
C ARG A 402 -24.19 17.56 12.01
N THR A 403 -24.61 18.23 13.08
CA THR A 403 -26.03 18.26 13.49
C THR A 403 -26.92 18.87 12.42
N ASP A 404 -26.37 19.77 11.61
CA ASP A 404 -27.08 20.45 10.51
C ASP A 404 -27.29 19.53 9.28
N ILE A 405 -26.56 18.42 9.20
CA ILE A 405 -26.74 17.38 8.16
C ILE A 405 -27.86 16.45 8.61
N ASN A 406 -29.11 16.89 8.43
CA ASN A 406 -30.29 16.16 8.87
C ASN A 406 -31.08 15.58 7.69
N HIS A 407 -30.99 14.27 7.48
CA HIS A 407 -31.74 13.56 6.45
C HIS A 407 -33.16 13.22 6.92
N THR A 408 -34.05 14.23 6.88
CA THR A 408 -35.45 14.08 7.31
C THR A 408 -36.17 12.93 6.60
N ASN A 409 -36.97 12.17 7.35
CA ASN A 409 -37.70 10.98 6.88
C ASN A 409 -36.84 9.82 6.34
N ILE A 410 -35.52 9.87 6.50
CA ILE A 410 -34.63 8.77 6.11
C ILE A 410 -34.22 8.00 7.37
N GLN A 411 -34.54 6.70 7.36
CA GLN A 411 -34.16 5.77 8.41
C GLN A 411 -32.89 5.01 8.02
N CYS A 412 -32.03 4.72 8.98
CA CYS A 412 -30.99 3.72 8.78
C CYS A 412 -31.61 2.31 8.78
N ASP A 413 -31.36 1.53 7.73
CA ASP A 413 -31.94 0.19 7.57
C ASP A 413 -31.40 -0.85 8.55
N SER A 414 -30.37 -0.52 9.34
CA SER A 414 -29.81 -1.43 10.33
C SER A 414 -30.07 -1.04 11.78
N CYS A 415 -29.71 0.17 12.19
CA CYS A 415 -29.96 0.60 13.57
C CYS A 415 -31.36 1.24 13.74
N PHE A 416 -32.12 1.35 12.65
CA PHE A 416 -33.46 1.95 12.64
C PHE A 416 -33.52 3.41 13.12
N MET A 417 -32.38 4.10 13.21
CA MET A 417 -32.37 5.52 13.58
C MET A 417 -33.05 6.37 12.51
N ILE A 418 -33.94 7.28 12.93
CA ILE A 418 -34.62 8.23 12.06
C ILE A 418 -34.81 9.56 12.80
N PRO A 419 -34.49 10.71 12.18
CA PRO A 419 -33.74 10.84 10.93
C PRO A 419 -32.26 10.42 11.09
N ILE A 420 -31.60 10.07 9.99
CA ILE A 420 -30.13 9.97 9.99
C ILE A 420 -29.56 11.40 10.13
N ILE A 421 -28.84 11.64 11.23
CA ILE A 421 -28.10 12.89 11.49
C ILE A 421 -26.63 12.62 11.24
N GLY A 422 -25.98 13.48 10.45
CA GLY A 422 -24.64 13.28 9.94
C GLY A 422 -24.63 12.59 8.56
N ILE A 423 -23.53 11.94 8.22
CA ILE A 423 -23.32 11.39 6.88
C ILE A 423 -24.23 10.19 6.63
N ARG A 424 -24.99 10.23 5.52
CA ARG A 424 -25.77 9.10 5.02
C ARG A 424 -25.03 8.37 3.91
N TYR A 425 -25.09 7.04 3.95
CA TYR A 425 -24.62 6.18 2.86
C TYR A 425 -25.81 5.49 2.21
N GLN A 426 -26.02 5.74 0.93
CA GLN A 426 -27.06 5.08 0.13
C GLN A 426 -26.42 4.08 -0.82
N TYR A 427 -26.81 2.82 -0.70
CA TYR A 427 -26.37 1.74 -1.58
C TYR A 427 -27.27 1.63 -2.81
N SER A 428 -26.71 1.12 -3.90
CA SER A 428 -27.42 0.87 -5.17
C SER A 428 -28.61 -0.09 -5.03
N CYS A 429 -28.62 -0.93 -4.00
CA CYS A 429 -29.73 -1.82 -3.67
C CYS A 429 -30.87 -1.14 -2.87
N GLY A 430 -30.78 0.18 -2.64
CA GLY A 430 -31.78 0.97 -1.94
C GLY A 430 -31.56 1.13 -0.43
N ILE A 431 -30.55 0.45 0.13
CA ILE A 431 -30.25 0.49 1.57
C ILE A 431 -29.59 1.82 1.95
N ASN A 432 -30.01 2.37 3.09
CA ASN A 432 -29.51 3.58 3.71
C ASN A 432 -28.88 3.22 5.05
N LEU A 433 -27.59 3.52 5.21
CA LEU A 433 -26.89 3.36 6.47
C LEU A 433 -26.46 4.72 7.01
N CYS A 434 -26.55 4.88 8.34
CA CYS A 434 -25.82 5.93 9.02
C CYS A 434 -24.33 5.59 9.07
N GLU A 435 -23.50 6.58 9.39
CA GLU A 435 -22.05 6.43 9.44
C GLU A 435 -21.55 5.30 10.35
N GLN A 436 -22.15 5.11 11.53
CA GLN A 436 -21.78 4.02 12.44
C GLN A 436 -22.11 2.64 11.84
N CYS A 437 -23.29 2.51 11.23
CA CYS A 437 -23.71 1.28 10.58
C CYS A 437 -22.85 1.00 9.34
N GLU A 438 -22.55 2.01 8.53
CA GLU A 438 -21.65 1.81 7.39
C GLU A 438 -20.24 1.39 7.85
N PHE A 439 -19.69 2.07 8.86
CA PHE A 439 -18.37 1.77 9.42
C PHE A 439 -18.24 0.34 9.97
N THR A 440 -19.31 -0.20 10.55
CA THR A 440 -19.31 -1.57 11.10
C THR A 440 -19.43 -2.65 10.03
N GLY A 441 -19.61 -2.29 8.76
CA GLY A 441 -19.57 -3.23 7.62
C GLY A 441 -20.71 -4.25 7.61
N ILE A 442 -21.82 -3.93 8.25
CA ILE A 442 -23.02 -4.79 8.37
C ILE A 442 -23.78 -5.04 7.06
N HIS A 443 -23.45 -4.31 5.98
CA HIS A 443 -24.03 -4.52 4.65
C HIS A 443 -22.93 -4.87 3.64
N ASP A 444 -23.31 -5.61 2.59
CA ASP A 444 -22.39 -6.07 1.55
C ASP A 444 -21.69 -4.88 0.87
N GLN A 445 -20.38 -4.77 1.11
CA GLN A 445 -19.55 -3.68 0.60
C GLN A 445 -19.28 -3.79 -0.92
N SER A 446 -19.67 -4.90 -1.57
CA SER A 446 -19.60 -5.02 -3.03
C SER A 446 -20.67 -4.19 -3.76
N HIS A 447 -21.74 -3.81 -3.06
CA HIS A 447 -22.74 -2.89 -3.61
C HIS A 447 -22.18 -1.46 -3.71
N HIS A 448 -22.44 -0.81 -4.84
CA HIS A 448 -22.02 0.58 -5.04
C HIS A 448 -22.70 1.49 -4.01
N ARG A 449 -21.93 2.35 -3.34
CA ARG A 449 -22.42 3.25 -2.28
C ARG A 449 -22.15 4.70 -2.62
N THR A 450 -23.13 5.54 -2.37
CA THR A 450 -23.05 7.00 -2.50
C THR A 450 -23.03 7.61 -1.11
N LYS A 451 -22.01 8.43 -0.84
CA LYS A 451 -21.91 9.24 0.38
C LYS A 451 -22.69 10.53 0.17
N ILE A 452 -23.67 10.80 1.04
CA ILE A 452 -24.56 11.96 0.97
C ILE A 452 -24.32 12.81 2.22
N THR A 453 -23.82 14.03 2.03
CA THR A 453 -23.53 15.01 3.09
C THR A 453 -24.39 16.26 3.00
N ASN A 454 -25.16 16.43 1.93
CA ASN A 454 -26.14 17.50 1.77
C ASN A 454 -27.54 16.89 1.86
N PRO A 455 -28.33 17.20 2.91
CA PRO A 455 -29.71 16.77 2.97
C PRO A 455 -30.51 17.46 1.85
N LEU A 456 -31.33 16.69 1.14
CA LEU A 456 -32.28 17.19 0.13
C LEU A 456 -33.50 17.82 0.79
#